data_AF-A0A2E0BPK3-F1
#
_entry.id   AF-A0A2E0BPK3-F1
#
_cell.length_a   1.000
_cell.length_b   1.000
_cell.length_c   1.000
_cell.angle_alpha   90.00
_cell.angle_beta   90.00
_cell.angle_gamma   90.00
#
_symmetry.space_group_name_H-M   'P 1'
#
loop_
_entity.id
_entity.type
_entity.pdbx_description
1 polymer ?
#
loop_
_entity_poly.entity_id
_entity_poly.type
_entity_poly.pdbx_seq_one_letter_code
_entity_poly.pdbx_strand_id
1 'polypeptide(L)'
;MIKLKNILQEKKEVKQVDIDKLAKLTDRNAHTSARRYLAKLIGHKKLVKMYDHISELHLYFNDINDIKDARARLDKELFDKAKRQFSNFKDIYGAF
;
A
#
# COMPACT_ATOMS: atom_id res chain seq x y z
N MET A 1 7.68 21.49 30.91
CA MET A 1 7.07 21.46 29.55
C MET A 1 7.11 20.05 29.01
N ILE A 2 5.97 19.36 28.99
CA ILE A 2 5.86 18.04 28.35
C ILE A 2 6.02 18.28 26.85
N LYS A 3 7.02 17.66 26.22
CA LYS A 3 7.21 17.74 24.77
C LYS A 3 5.97 17.14 24.11
N LEU A 4 5.16 17.96 23.43
CA LEU A 4 4.01 17.57 22.58
C LEU A 4 4.35 16.53 21.49
N LYS A 5 5.59 16.04 21.41
CA LYS A 5 6.05 15.03 20.44
C LYS A 5 5.35 13.67 20.57
N ASN A 6 4.62 13.44 21.65
CA ASN A 6 3.82 12.23 21.88
C ASN A 6 2.31 12.50 21.91
N ILE A 7 1.81 13.58 21.29
CA ILE A 7 0.39 13.59 20.91
C ILE A 7 0.24 12.45 19.91
N LEU A 8 -0.24 11.32 20.40
CA LEU A 8 -0.66 10.16 19.61
C LEU A 8 -1.56 10.71 18.50
N GLN A 9 -1.00 10.90 17.30
CA GLN A 9 -1.83 11.27 16.16
C GLN A 9 -2.85 10.15 16.01
N GLU A 10 -4.12 10.48 16.20
CA GLU A 10 -5.21 9.54 16.02
C GLU A 10 -5.05 8.90 14.65
N LYS A 11 -5.07 7.57 14.64
CA LYS A 11 -5.00 6.83 13.38
C LYS A 11 -6.17 7.25 12.52
N LYS A 12 -5.88 7.51 11.25
CA LYS A 12 -6.90 7.92 10.28
C LYS A 12 -7.72 6.72 9.86
N GLU A 13 -8.99 6.92 9.56
CA GLU A 13 -9.79 5.88 8.93
C GLU A 13 -9.72 6.04 7.41
N VAL A 14 -9.48 4.94 6.69
CA VAL A 14 -9.60 4.91 5.23
C VAL A 14 -11.07 4.75 4.87
N LYS A 15 -11.58 5.56 3.95
CA LYS A 15 -12.99 5.52 3.55
C LYS A 15 -13.32 4.18 2.88
N GLN A 16 -14.55 3.68 3.07
CA GLN A 16 -15.00 2.43 2.45
C GLN A 16 -14.81 2.42 0.92
N VAL A 17 -15.07 3.54 0.24
CA VAL A 17 -14.86 3.68 -1.22
C VAL A 17 -13.43 3.37 -1.66
N ASP A 18 -12.44 3.66 -0.80
CA ASP A 18 -11.03 3.38 -1.08
C ASP A 18 -10.70 1.90 -0.86
N ILE A 19 -11.31 1.26 0.15
CA ILE A 19 -11.20 -0.18 0.41
C ILE A 19 -11.85 -0.98 -0.72
N ASP A 20 -13.05 -0.59 -1.15
CA ASP A 20 -13.75 -1.21 -2.29
C ASP A 20 -12.92 -1.12 -3.57
N LYS A 21 -12.17 -0.02 -3.74
CA LYS A 21 -11.29 0.16 -4.88
C LYS A 21 -10.05 -0.74 -4.79
N LEU A 22 -9.49 -0.96 -3.61
CA LEU A 22 -8.41 -1.93 -3.40
C LEU A 22 -8.89 -3.34 -3.77
N ALA A 23 -10.04 -3.76 -3.24
CA ALA A 23 -10.65 -5.06 -3.53
C ALA A 23 -10.89 -5.24 -5.03
N LYS A 24 -11.53 -4.27 -5.69
CA LYS A 24 -11.79 -4.31 -7.14
C LYS A 24 -10.52 -4.41 -7.99
N LEU A 25 -9.41 -3.80 -7.55
CA LEU A 25 -8.13 -3.91 -8.25
C LEU A 25 -7.55 -5.32 -8.08
N THR A 26 -7.58 -5.84 -6.85
CA THR A 26 -7.15 -7.21 -6.51
C THR A 26 -7.97 -8.26 -7.28
N ASP A 27 -9.30 -8.15 -7.30
CA ASP A 27 -10.20 -9.06 -8.02
C ASP A 27 -9.91 -9.13 -9.53
N ARG A 28 -9.40 -8.03 -10.10
CA ARG A 28 -9.01 -7.92 -11.51
C ARG A 28 -7.54 -8.29 -11.75
N ASN A 29 -6.90 -8.97 -10.80
CA ASN A 29 -5.48 -9.33 -10.83
C ASN A 29 -4.52 -8.12 -10.94
N ALA A 30 -5.00 -6.90 -10.65
CA ALA A 30 -4.21 -5.66 -10.67
C ALA A 30 -3.53 -5.39 -9.33
N HIS A 31 -2.90 -6.43 -8.76
CA HIS A 31 -2.31 -6.44 -7.42
C HIS A 31 -1.27 -5.33 -7.19
N THR A 32 -0.39 -5.07 -8.16
CA THR A 32 0.62 -3.99 -8.08
C THR A 32 -0.05 -2.62 -8.08
N SER A 33 -1.11 -2.44 -8.86
CA SER A 33 -1.90 -1.20 -8.88
C SER A 33 -2.63 -0.97 -7.56
N ALA A 34 -3.16 -2.01 -6.92
CA ALA A 34 -3.75 -1.93 -5.58
C ALA A 34 -2.71 -1.45 -4.54
N ARG A 35 -1.51 -2.03 -4.55
CA ARG A 35 -0.40 -1.65 -3.64
C ARG A 35 0.04 -0.21 -3.85
N ARG A 36 0.15 0.22 -5.11
CA ARG A 36 0.40 1.62 -5.47
C ARG A 36 -0.71 2.55 -4.95
N TYR A 37 -1.97 2.14 -5.06
CA TYR A 37 -3.10 2.92 -4.56
C TYR A 37 -3.03 3.11 -3.05
N LEU A 38 -2.78 2.04 -2.29
CA LEU A 38 -2.55 2.14 -0.84
C LEU A 38 -1.36 3.05 -0.51
N ALA A 39 -0.26 2.97 -1.27
CA ALA A 39 0.88 3.88 -1.09
C ALA A 39 0.50 5.37 -1.29
N LYS A 40 -0.45 5.67 -2.20
CA LYS A 40 -1.00 7.02 -2.38
C LYS A 40 -1.83 7.44 -1.17
N LEU A 41 -2.69 6.57 -0.64
CA LEU A 41 -3.49 6.84 0.58
C LEU A 41 -2.61 7.12 1.80
N ILE A 42 -1.51 6.38 1.95
CA ILE A 42 -0.49 6.62 2.99
C ILE A 42 0.21 7.97 2.78
N GLY A 43 0.30 8.45 1.54
CA GLY A 43 1.07 9.65 1.16
C GLY A 43 2.56 9.37 0.90
N HIS A 44 2.94 8.11 0.72
CA HIS A 44 4.34 7.71 0.60
C HIS A 44 4.83 7.74 -0.85
N LYS A 45 5.18 8.95 -1.34
CA LYS A 45 5.58 9.21 -2.73
C LYS A 45 6.67 8.26 -3.26
N LYS A 46 7.65 7.88 -2.43
CA LYS A 46 8.71 6.94 -2.83
C LYS A 46 8.15 5.54 -3.10
N LEU A 47 7.24 5.04 -2.25
CA LEU A 47 6.62 3.73 -2.47
C LEU A 47 5.73 3.74 -3.71
N VAL A 48 5.00 4.83 -3.96
CA VAL A 48 4.22 4.99 -5.21
C VAL A 48 5.13 4.81 -6.43
N LYS A 49 6.27 5.49 -6.48
CA LYS A 49 7.25 5.36 -7.56
C LYS A 49 7.83 3.95 -7.68
N MET A 50 8.15 3.31 -6.55
CA MET A 50 8.69 1.95 -6.59
C MET A 50 7.68 0.95 -7.14
N TYR A 51 6.39 1.06 -6.80
CA TYR A 51 5.36 0.21 -7.41
C TYR A 51 5.13 0.51 -8.89
N ASP A 52 5.31 1.77 -9.31
CA ASP A 52 5.31 2.12 -10.74
C ASP A 52 6.44 1.40 -11.47
N HIS A 53 7.66 1.41 -10.95
CA HIS A 53 8.78 0.66 -11.54
C HIS A 53 8.58 -0.87 -11.53
N ILE A 54 8.00 -1.43 -10.46
CA ILE A 54 7.63 -2.86 -10.46
C ILE A 54 6.63 -3.15 -11.58
N SER A 55 5.66 -2.26 -11.82
CA SER A 55 4.71 -2.42 -12.92
C SER A 55 5.40 -2.34 -14.29
N GLU A 56 6.32 -1.40 -14.48
CA GLU A 56 7.09 -1.23 -15.72
C GLU A 56 7.94 -2.47 -16.00
N LEU A 57 8.67 -2.97 -15.00
CA LEU A 57 9.48 -4.18 -15.13
C LEU A 57 8.63 -5.43 -15.40
N HIS A 58 7.49 -5.56 -14.71
CA HIS A 58 6.56 -6.66 -14.95
C HIS A 58 6.06 -6.66 -16.40
N LEU A 59 5.68 -5.49 -16.93
CA LEU A 59 5.24 -5.37 -18.32
C LEU A 59 6.36 -5.66 -19.32
N TYR A 60 7.58 -5.21 -19.01
CA TYR A 60 8.74 -5.43 -19.89
C TYR A 60 9.17 -6.90 -19.94
N PHE A 61 9.24 -7.57 -18.78
CA PHE A 61 9.62 -8.99 -18.72
C PHE A 61 8.46 -9.93 -19.02
N ASN A 62 7.22 -9.46 -18.90
CA ASN A 62 6.01 -10.28 -18.91
C ASN A 62 6.05 -11.43 -17.88
N ASP A 63 6.85 -11.28 -16.82
CA ASP A 63 6.98 -12.23 -15.72
C ASP A 63 7.15 -11.48 -14.40
N ILE A 64 6.19 -11.64 -13.49
CA ILE A 64 6.24 -11.04 -12.16
C ILE A 64 7.21 -11.79 -11.23
N ASN A 65 7.55 -13.05 -11.54
CA ASN A 65 8.38 -13.88 -10.67
C ASN A 65 9.80 -13.34 -10.53
N ASP A 66 10.33 -12.74 -11.60
CA ASP A 66 11.66 -12.12 -11.62
C ASP A 66 11.80 -10.96 -10.63
N ILE A 67 10.68 -10.29 -10.31
CA ILE A 67 10.66 -9.10 -9.45
C ILE A 67 9.83 -9.32 -8.17
N LYS A 68 9.37 -10.54 -7.91
CA LYS A 68 8.47 -10.87 -6.77
C LYS A 68 9.10 -10.53 -5.43
N ASP A 69 10.39 -10.78 -5.26
CA ASP A 69 11.09 -10.55 -4.00
C ASP A 69 11.30 -9.07 -3.73
N ALA A 70 11.55 -8.29 -4.79
CA ALA A 70 11.57 -6.84 -4.69
C ALA A 70 10.20 -6.31 -4.25
N ARG A 71 9.11 -6.79 -4.88
CA ARG A 71 7.74 -6.43 -4.48
C ARG A 71 7.44 -6.83 -3.04
N ALA A 72 7.83 -8.02 -2.59
CA ALA A 72 7.61 -8.49 -1.23
C ALA A 72 8.28 -7.59 -0.17
N ARG A 73 9.50 -7.09 -0.44
CA ARG A 73 10.17 -6.12 0.44
C ARG A 73 9.41 -4.81 0.54
N LEU A 74 8.87 -4.31 -0.58
CA LEU A 74 8.03 -3.11 -0.61
C LEU A 74 6.70 -3.34 0.11
N ASP A 75 6.09 -4.52 -0.04
CA ASP A 75 4.84 -4.90 0.60
C ASP A 75 4.99 -4.87 2.13
N LYS A 76 6.12 -5.38 2.66
CA LYS A 76 6.42 -5.30 4.09
C LYS A 76 6.42 -3.86 4.60
N GLU A 77 7.14 -2.96 3.91
CA GLU A 77 7.16 -1.54 4.28
C GLU A 77 5.78 -0.89 4.16
N LEU A 78 5.04 -1.21 3.09
CA LEU A 78 3.70 -0.69 2.82
C LEU A 78 2.72 -1.04 3.95
N PHE A 79 2.64 -2.32 4.32
CA PHE A 79 1.71 -2.79 5.34
C PHE A 79 2.15 -2.36 6.75
N ASP A 80 3.46 -2.30 7.03
CA ASP A 80 3.97 -1.75 8.30
C ASP A 80 3.55 -0.28 8.46
N LYS A 81 3.60 0.53 7.39
CA LYS A 81 3.12 1.93 7.40
C LYS A 81 1.60 2.02 7.51
N ALA A 82 0.86 1.25 6.73
CA ALA A 82 -0.61 1.23 6.79
C ALA A 82 -1.11 0.89 8.19
N LYS A 83 -0.54 -0.13 8.85
CA LYS A 83 -0.90 -0.55 10.22
C LYS A 83 -0.64 0.54 11.26
N ARG A 84 0.39 1.37 11.07
CA ARG A 84 0.70 2.50 11.96
C ARG A 84 -0.23 3.68 11.73
N GLN A 85 -0.58 3.96 10.47
CA GLN A 85 -1.32 5.16 10.09
C GLN A 85 -2.84 5.00 10.16
N PHE A 86 -3.36 3.81 9.90
CA PHE A 86 -4.80 3.58 9.75
C PHE A 86 -5.41 2.75 10.88
N SER A 87 -6.57 3.18 11.37
CA SER A 87 -7.31 2.50 12.45
C SER A 87 -7.96 1.22 11.94
N ASN A 88 -8.54 1.26 10.74
CA ASN A 88 -9.20 0.16 10.04
C ASN A 88 -8.25 -0.68 9.17
N PHE A 89 -7.03 -0.93 9.65
CA PHE A 89 -6.02 -1.71 8.91
C PHE A 89 -6.48 -3.11 8.52
N LYS A 90 -7.31 -3.77 9.35
CA LYS A 90 -7.81 -5.13 9.06
C LYS A 90 -8.64 -5.16 7.78
N ASP A 91 -9.50 -4.17 7.58
CA ASP A 91 -10.36 -4.07 6.39
C ASP A 91 -9.54 -3.74 5.15
N ILE A 92 -8.54 -2.87 5.30
CA ILE A 92 -7.57 -2.57 4.23
C ILE A 92 -6.79 -3.83 3.84
N TYR A 93 -6.27 -4.59 4.81
CA TYR A 93 -5.47 -5.78 4.55
C TYR A 93 -6.32 -6.90 3.93
N GLY A 94 -7.58 -7.06 4.37
CA GLY A 94 -8.52 -8.03 3.79
C GLY A 94 -8.96 -7.74 2.35
N ALA A 95 -8.64 -6.56 1.81
CA ALA A 95 -8.93 -6.19 0.42
C ALA A 95 -7.82 -6.60 -0.59
N PHE A 96 -6.76 -7.27 -0.12
CA PHE A 96 -5.63 -7.74 -0.95
C PHE A 96 -5.58 -9.26 -1.05
#